data_AF-A0AAU0WBU8-F1
#
_entry.id   AF-A0AAU0WBU8-F1
#
_cell.length_a   1.000
_cell.length_b   1.000
_cell.length_c   1.000
_cell.angle_alpha   90.00
_cell.angle_beta   90.00
_cell.angle_gamma   90.00
#
_symmetry.space_group_name_H-M   'P 1'
#
loop_
_entity.id
_entity.type
_entity.pdbx_description
1 polymer ?
#
loop_
_entity_poly.entity_id
_entity_poly.type
_entity_poly.pdbx_seq_one_letter_code
_entity_poly.pdbx_strand_id
1 'polypeptide(L)'
;MTTPEAEQSQAPRPEERLERAVRAAEQALIEYEIAVETFRVEVENFSRLHEQKLGPLYLRIEELDARIAEAKAARTGDPEDIRAAEEARARVLPIPGVEELLHGWMDGNGLFPEAVAMLTEQEVRPPQRVRPSEEARRLYRELARKAHPDLVQDQAEQERREEFLSRVNAAYARGDEALLRELAEEWAAGPVPPERRPSRAEELYARLEWLSERKELLALVAKELENGPIAGLLRLAPDDPDGLLEEIAERLQQDVTEREAELTALLTQE
;
A
#
# COMPACT_ATOMS: atom_id res chain seq x y z
N MET A 1 -17.16 5.14 -70.43
CA MET A 1 -16.49 4.01 -69.73
C MET A 1 -15.44 4.63 -68.83
N THR A 2 -15.84 5.00 -67.62
CA THR A 2 -14.94 5.58 -66.61
C THR A 2 -15.14 4.73 -65.37
N THR A 3 -14.15 3.89 -65.10
CA THR A 3 -14.10 2.99 -63.95
C THR A 3 -13.93 3.83 -62.68
N PRO A 4 -14.70 3.61 -61.60
CA PRO A 4 -14.39 4.24 -60.33
C PRO A 4 -13.23 3.45 -59.70
N GLU A 5 -12.11 4.14 -59.47
CA GLU A 5 -11.04 3.66 -58.61
C GLU A 5 -11.61 3.52 -57.19
N ALA A 6 -11.56 2.29 -56.68
CA ALA A 6 -11.94 1.97 -55.32
C ALA A 6 -10.99 2.72 -54.36
N GLU A 7 -11.57 3.56 -53.49
CA GLU A 7 -10.93 4.04 -52.27
C GLU A 7 -10.55 2.83 -51.40
N GLN A 8 -9.33 2.34 -51.55
CA GLN A 8 -8.73 1.39 -50.62
C GLN A 8 -8.39 2.15 -49.35
N SER A 9 -9.31 2.15 -48.39
CA SER A 9 -9.05 2.52 -47.00
C SER A 9 -7.87 1.70 -46.47
N GLN A 10 -6.70 2.34 -46.36
CA GLN A 10 -5.49 1.71 -45.82
C GLN A 10 -5.77 1.29 -44.38
N ALA A 11 -5.63 -0.01 -44.09
CA ALA A 11 -5.75 -0.53 -42.74
C ALA A 11 -4.74 0.17 -41.82
N PRO A 12 -5.15 0.62 -40.61
CA PRO A 12 -4.29 1.37 -39.71
C PRO A 12 -3.05 0.56 -39.34
N ARG A 13 -1.91 1.26 -39.20
CA ARG A 13 -0.63 0.60 -38.90
C ARG A 13 -0.75 -0.16 -37.57
N PRO A 14 -0.04 -1.30 -37.40
CA PRO A 14 -0.11 -2.09 -36.17
C PRO A 14 0.13 -1.26 -34.89
N GLU A 15 1.05 -0.30 -34.95
CA GLU A 15 1.37 0.60 -33.84
C GLU A 15 0.21 1.57 -33.52
N GLU A 16 -0.47 2.11 -34.52
CA GLU A 16 -1.64 2.98 -34.32
C GLU A 16 -2.81 2.24 -33.67
N ARG A 17 -2.98 0.94 -34.00
CA ARG A 17 -3.96 0.09 -33.32
C ARG A 17 -3.58 -0.17 -31.87
N LEU A 18 -2.30 -0.38 -31.59
CA LEU A 18 -1.79 -0.59 -30.23
C LEU A 18 -1.95 0.67 -29.38
N GLU A 19 -1.63 1.84 -29.92
CA GLU A 19 -1.83 3.12 -29.22
C GLU A 19 -3.32 3.38 -28.90
N ARG A 20 -4.22 3.06 -29.83
CA ARG A 20 -5.67 3.14 -29.57
C ARG A 20 -6.11 2.18 -28.47
N ALA A 21 -5.58 0.95 -28.47
CA ALA A 21 -5.88 -0.04 -27.43
C ALA A 21 -5.40 0.41 -26.05
N VAL A 22 -4.17 0.96 -25.96
CA VAL A 22 -3.62 1.51 -24.72
C VAL A 22 -4.52 2.63 -24.19
N ARG A 23 -4.88 3.61 -25.04
CA ARG A 23 -5.76 4.72 -24.62
C ARG A 23 -7.12 4.25 -24.15
N ALA A 24 -7.72 3.26 -24.83
CA ALA A 24 -8.99 2.69 -24.42
C ALA A 24 -8.87 1.96 -23.07
N ALA A 25 -7.79 1.22 -22.84
CA ALA A 25 -7.52 0.56 -21.57
C ALA A 25 -7.27 1.57 -20.44
N GLU A 26 -6.56 2.67 -20.70
CA GLU A 26 -6.35 3.75 -19.73
C GLU A 26 -7.68 4.40 -19.33
N GLN A 27 -8.53 4.74 -20.30
CA GLN A 27 -9.84 5.32 -20.03
C GLN A 27 -10.73 4.37 -19.21
N ALA A 28 -10.78 3.10 -19.58
CA ALA A 28 -11.53 2.08 -18.85
C ALA A 28 -11.01 1.89 -17.42
N LEU A 29 -9.70 1.95 -17.22
CA LEU A 29 -9.10 1.86 -15.88
C LEU A 29 -9.48 3.06 -15.01
N ILE A 30 -9.46 4.27 -15.56
CA ILE A 30 -9.86 5.49 -14.85
C ILE A 30 -11.34 5.41 -14.44
N GLU A 31 -12.22 5.00 -15.35
CA GLU A 31 -13.65 4.82 -15.06
C GLU A 31 -13.87 3.77 -13.97
N TYR A 32 -13.13 2.66 -14.03
CA TYR A 32 -13.20 1.62 -13.02
C TYR A 32 -12.70 2.09 -11.65
N GLU A 33 -11.59 2.83 -11.60
CA GLU A 33 -11.04 3.40 -10.37
C GLU A 33 -12.01 4.39 -9.73
N ILE A 34 -12.65 5.26 -10.53
CA ILE A 34 -13.70 6.16 -10.06
C ILE A 34 -14.89 5.38 -9.47
N ALA A 35 -15.32 4.30 -10.13
CA ALA A 35 -16.44 3.49 -9.65
C ALA A 35 -16.11 2.82 -8.30
N VAL A 36 -14.91 2.21 -8.18
CA VAL A 36 -14.45 1.58 -6.93
C VAL A 36 -14.33 2.61 -5.81
N GLU A 37 -13.77 3.79 -6.10
CA GLU A 37 -13.63 4.86 -5.12
C GLU A 37 -14.99 5.39 -4.65
N THR A 38 -15.92 5.58 -5.58
CA THR A 38 -17.29 6.02 -5.27
C THR A 38 -17.98 5.03 -4.33
N PHE A 39 -17.89 3.73 -4.65
CA PHE A 39 -18.46 2.68 -3.81
C PHE A 39 -17.78 2.59 -2.43
N ARG A 40 -16.46 2.76 -2.36
CA ARG A 40 -15.74 2.80 -1.08
C ARG A 40 -16.25 3.93 -0.20
N VAL A 41 -16.41 5.13 -0.75
CA VAL A 41 -16.93 6.29 -0.02
C VAL A 41 -18.36 6.05 0.46
N GLU A 42 -19.20 5.42 -0.37
CA GLU A 42 -20.56 5.03 0.01
C GLU A 42 -20.57 4.07 1.21
N VAL A 43 -19.76 3.01 1.14
CA VAL A 43 -19.58 2.04 2.25
C VAL A 43 -19.09 2.73 3.52
N GLU A 44 -18.11 3.63 3.43
CA GLU A 44 -17.57 4.34 4.60
C GLU A 44 -18.62 5.28 5.23
N ASN A 45 -19.36 6.02 4.41
CA ASN A 45 -20.42 6.90 4.88
C ASN A 45 -21.55 6.11 5.55
N PHE A 46 -21.96 4.99 4.95
CA PHE A 46 -22.97 4.13 5.54
C PHE A 46 -22.48 3.47 6.82
N SER A 47 -21.21 3.05 6.89
CA SER A 47 -20.61 2.50 8.12
C SER A 47 -20.68 3.52 9.26
N ARG A 48 -20.32 4.78 8.99
CA ARG A 48 -20.44 5.86 9.98
C ARG A 48 -21.88 6.05 10.47
N LEU A 49 -22.85 6.05 9.55
CA LEU A 49 -24.25 6.21 9.89
C LEU A 49 -24.78 5.02 10.70
N HIS A 50 -24.42 3.80 10.31
CA HIS A 50 -24.71 2.57 11.02
C HIS A 50 -24.16 2.62 12.46
N GLU A 51 -22.89 2.95 12.64
CA GLU A 51 -22.26 3.08 13.95
C GLU A 51 -22.93 4.16 14.80
N GLN A 52 -23.22 5.32 14.21
CA GLN A 52 -23.87 6.43 14.92
C GLN A 52 -25.29 6.08 15.37
N LYS A 53 -26.09 5.45 14.51
CA LYS A 53 -27.50 5.12 14.81
C LYS A 53 -27.63 3.87 15.68
N LEU A 54 -26.90 2.80 15.36
CA LEU A 54 -27.09 1.48 15.97
C LEU A 54 -26.09 1.18 17.09
N GLY A 55 -24.88 1.73 17.02
CA GLY A 55 -23.82 1.51 18.02
C GLY A 55 -24.28 1.73 19.46
N PRO A 56 -24.92 2.87 19.80
CA PRO A 56 -25.44 3.11 21.14
C PRO A 56 -26.50 2.10 21.60
N LEU A 57 -27.31 1.58 20.66
CA LEU A 57 -28.35 0.59 20.96
C LEU A 57 -27.73 -0.78 21.24
N TYR A 58 -26.73 -1.21 20.45
CA TYR A 58 -25.98 -2.44 20.73
C TYR A 58 -25.31 -2.40 22.10
N LEU A 59 -24.58 -1.32 22.40
CA LEU A 59 -23.95 -1.15 23.71
C LEU A 59 -24.98 -1.15 24.86
N ARG A 60 -26.15 -0.53 24.63
CA ARG A 60 -27.22 -0.53 25.63
C ARG A 60 -27.77 -1.93 25.87
N ILE A 61 -27.97 -2.73 24.83
CA ILE A 61 -28.44 -4.11 24.94
C ILE A 61 -27.41 -4.95 25.70
N GLU A 62 -26.12 -4.85 25.38
CA GLU A 62 -25.07 -5.61 26.07
C GLU A 62 -24.98 -5.25 27.57
N GLU A 63 -25.08 -3.96 27.91
CA GLU A 63 -25.14 -3.52 29.30
C GLU A 63 -26.38 -4.05 30.03
N LEU A 64 -27.54 -4.06 29.37
CA LEU A 64 -28.77 -4.60 29.95
C LEU A 64 -28.67 -6.11 30.15
N ASP A 65 -28.12 -6.86 29.19
CA ASP A 65 -27.91 -8.29 29.30
C ASP A 65 -26.98 -8.63 30.49
N ALA A 66 -25.90 -7.86 30.68
CA ALA A 66 -25.03 -8.01 31.84
C ALA A 66 -25.77 -7.76 33.16
N ARG A 67 -26.56 -6.67 33.24
CA ARG A 67 -27.33 -6.33 34.44
C ARG A 67 -28.43 -7.34 34.74
N ILE A 68 -29.07 -7.91 33.72
CA ILE A 68 -30.08 -8.97 33.87
C ILE A 68 -29.42 -10.23 34.44
N ALA A 69 -28.26 -10.63 33.90
CA ALA A 69 -27.52 -11.78 34.40
C ALA A 69 -27.07 -11.57 35.86
N GLU A 70 -26.56 -10.38 36.21
CA GLU A 70 -26.20 -10.01 37.58
C GLU A 70 -27.39 -10.06 38.53
N ALA A 71 -28.54 -9.52 38.12
CA ALA A 71 -29.77 -9.57 38.92
C ALA A 71 -30.26 -11.01 39.12
N LYS A 72 -30.16 -11.87 38.11
CA LYS A 72 -30.49 -13.31 38.23
C LYS A 72 -29.55 -14.00 39.22
N ALA A 73 -28.24 -13.83 39.05
CA ALA A 73 -27.22 -14.40 39.93
C ALA A 73 -27.40 -13.99 41.39
N ALA A 74 -27.72 -12.71 41.63
CA ALA A 74 -27.97 -12.19 42.98
C ALA A 74 -29.21 -12.82 43.64
N ARG A 75 -30.23 -13.19 42.84
CA ARG A 75 -31.46 -13.82 43.33
C ARG A 75 -31.31 -15.31 43.57
N THR A 76 -30.69 -16.03 42.63
CA THR A 76 -30.61 -17.50 42.68
C THR A 76 -29.45 -17.96 43.55
N GLY A 77 -28.33 -17.24 43.54
CA GLY A 77 -27.06 -17.69 44.12
C GLY A 77 -26.49 -18.93 43.43
N ASP A 78 -26.99 -19.30 42.25
CA ASP A 78 -26.51 -20.46 41.50
C ASP A 78 -25.10 -20.16 40.94
N PRO A 79 -24.10 -21.04 41.15
CA PRO A 79 -22.78 -20.88 40.56
C PRO A 79 -22.77 -20.67 39.04
N GLU A 80 -23.70 -21.28 38.29
CA GLU A 80 -23.79 -21.09 36.84
C GLU A 80 -24.31 -19.69 36.47
N ASP A 81 -25.29 -19.16 37.21
CA ASP A 81 -25.80 -17.80 37.00
C ASP A 81 -24.74 -16.76 37.35
N ILE A 82 -23.97 -16.99 38.42
CA ILE A 82 -22.84 -16.13 38.81
C ILE A 82 -21.79 -16.09 37.69
N ARG A 83 -21.40 -17.26 37.17
CA ARG A 83 -20.45 -17.35 36.05
C ARG A 83 -20.98 -16.64 34.80
N ALA A 84 -22.26 -16.82 34.48
CA ALA A 84 -22.88 -16.15 33.33
C ALA A 84 -22.90 -14.63 33.50
N ALA A 85 -23.14 -14.13 34.71
CA ALA A 85 -23.08 -12.70 35.02
C ALA A 85 -21.66 -12.13 34.86
N GLU A 86 -20.64 -12.83 35.39
CA GLU A 86 -19.24 -12.45 35.22
C GLU A 86 -18.82 -12.42 33.74
N GLU A 87 -19.20 -13.43 32.96
CA GLU A 87 -18.93 -13.48 31.51
C GLU A 87 -19.65 -12.38 30.74
N ALA A 88 -20.90 -12.05 31.11
CA ALA A 88 -21.63 -10.95 30.50
C ALA A 88 -20.99 -9.58 30.83
N ARG A 89 -20.60 -9.36 32.09
CA ARG A 89 -19.93 -8.12 32.51
C ARG A 89 -18.57 -7.94 31.84
N ALA A 90 -17.81 -9.02 31.69
CA ALA A 90 -16.50 -8.99 31.03
C ALA A 90 -16.58 -8.58 29.56
N ARG A 91 -17.70 -8.83 28.88
CA ARG A 91 -17.91 -8.40 27.48
C ARG A 91 -18.14 -6.90 27.34
N VAL A 92 -18.72 -6.26 28.35
CA VAL A 92 -19.05 -4.83 28.32
C VAL A 92 -17.89 -3.96 28.81
N LEU A 93 -17.07 -4.48 29.74
CA LEU A 93 -15.94 -3.73 30.27
C LEU A 93 -14.84 -3.60 29.21
N PRO A 94 -14.28 -2.39 29.00
CA PRO A 94 -13.09 -2.24 28.16
C PRO A 94 -11.93 -3.07 28.74
N ILE A 95 -11.18 -3.75 27.88
CA ILE A 95 -10.05 -4.60 28.28
C ILE A 95 -9.00 -3.71 28.98
N PRO A 96 -8.72 -3.92 30.27
CA PRO A 96 -7.71 -3.14 30.98
C PRO A 96 -6.32 -3.31 30.33
N GLY A 97 -5.62 -2.19 30.08
CA GLY A 97 -4.24 -2.18 29.55
C GLY A 97 -4.10 -2.09 28.03
N VAL A 98 -5.18 -2.20 27.25
CA VAL A 98 -5.13 -2.00 25.79
C VAL A 98 -4.96 -0.52 25.43
N GLU A 99 -5.63 0.37 26.16
CA GLU A 99 -5.51 1.82 26.00
C GLU A 99 -4.09 2.32 26.32
N GLU A 100 -3.46 1.75 27.36
CA GLU A 100 -2.06 2.04 27.75
C GLU A 100 -1.02 1.50 26.75
N LEU A 101 -1.30 0.39 26.07
CA LEU A 101 -0.41 -0.20 25.06
C LEU A 101 -0.42 0.59 23.74
N LEU A 102 -1.57 1.13 23.34
CA LEU A 102 -1.74 1.84 22.08
C LEU A 102 -1.22 3.29 22.14
N HIS A 103 -1.27 3.95 23.30
CA HIS A 103 -0.84 5.34 23.48
C HIS A 103 0.67 5.59 23.29
N GLY A 104 1.52 4.56 23.17
CA GLY A 104 2.98 4.72 23.06
C GLY A 104 3.58 4.58 21.66
N TRP A 105 2.84 4.04 20.68
CA TRP A 105 3.41 3.62 19.39
C TRP A 105 2.74 4.25 18.18
N MET A 106 1.53 4.80 18.34
CA MET A 106 0.79 5.43 17.25
C MET A 106 -0.03 6.61 17.76
N ASP A 107 -0.25 7.61 16.91
CA ASP A 107 -1.35 8.55 17.05
C ASP A 107 -2.32 8.42 15.87
N GLY A 108 -3.29 9.34 15.77
CA GLY A 108 -4.26 9.36 14.67
C GLY A 108 -3.66 9.51 13.26
N ASN A 109 -2.34 9.67 13.11
CA ASN A 109 -1.62 9.75 11.84
C ASN A 109 -0.59 8.60 11.64
N GLY A 110 -0.53 7.60 12.53
CA GLY A 110 0.34 6.42 12.40
C GLY A 110 1.54 6.39 13.34
N LEU A 111 2.61 5.67 12.94
CA LEU A 111 3.81 5.43 13.77
C LEU A 111 4.61 6.72 14.02
N PHE A 112 5.12 6.87 15.25
CA PHE A 112 5.99 7.99 15.62
C PHE A 112 7.36 7.94 14.90
N PRO A 113 7.91 9.09 14.43
CA PRO A 113 9.21 9.18 13.75
C PRO A 113 10.41 8.59 14.51
N GLU A 114 10.37 8.61 15.83
CA GLU A 114 11.41 8.10 16.73
C GLU A 114 11.57 6.57 16.59
N ALA A 115 10.48 5.84 16.32
CA ALA A 115 10.50 4.42 16.06
C ALA A 115 11.17 4.08 14.71
N VAL A 116 11.07 4.99 13.73
CA VAL A 116 11.70 4.84 12.41
C VAL A 116 13.21 5.09 12.48
N ALA A 117 13.63 6.08 13.27
CA ALA A 117 15.05 6.43 13.41
C ALA A 117 15.89 5.32 14.08
N MET A 118 15.37 4.65 15.11
CA MET A 118 16.08 3.54 15.78
C MET A 118 16.34 2.34 14.85
N LEU A 119 15.52 2.14 13.82
CA LEU A 119 15.64 1.01 12.90
C LEU A 119 16.78 1.15 11.87
N THR A 120 17.44 2.31 11.79
CA THR A 120 18.32 2.64 10.64
C THR A 120 19.79 2.88 10.98
N GLU A 121 20.22 2.63 12.23
CA GLU A 121 21.60 2.67 12.77
C GLU A 121 22.77 2.88 11.77
N GLN A 122 23.02 4.11 11.29
CA GLN A 122 24.15 4.40 10.39
C GLN A 122 25.13 5.43 10.96
N GLU A 123 26.38 5.01 11.18
CA GLU A 123 27.53 5.88 11.47
C GLU A 123 28.49 5.98 10.28
N VAL A 124 28.88 7.21 9.92
CA VAL A 124 29.83 7.51 8.84
C VAL A 124 31.20 7.88 9.44
N ARG A 125 32.28 7.25 8.95
CA ARG A 125 33.66 7.51 9.40
C ARG A 125 34.44 8.45 8.45
N PRO A 126 35.28 9.36 8.98
CA PRO A 126 36.08 10.29 8.18
C PRO A 126 37.40 9.66 7.64
N PRO A 127 37.92 10.13 6.49
CA PRO A 127 39.04 9.48 5.79
C PRO A 127 40.42 9.82 6.38
N GLN A 128 41.32 8.82 6.40
CA GLN A 128 42.75 8.97 6.71
C GLN A 128 43.58 9.20 5.44
N ARG A 129 44.72 9.90 5.56
CA ARG A 129 45.69 10.10 4.46
C ARG A 129 46.43 8.80 4.14
N VAL A 130 46.08 8.17 3.03
CA VAL A 130 46.70 6.92 2.55
C VAL A 130 47.98 7.24 1.74
N ARG A 131 49.04 6.46 1.95
CA ARG A 131 50.21 6.42 1.04
C ARG A 131 50.03 5.24 0.09
N PRO A 132 49.94 5.44 -1.24
CA PRO A 132 49.75 4.34 -2.19
C PRO A 132 50.93 3.36 -2.21
N SER A 133 50.64 2.06 -2.38
CA SER A 133 51.63 0.97 -2.55
C SER A 133 52.40 1.09 -3.89
N GLU A 134 53.51 0.36 -4.03
CA GLU A 134 54.27 0.30 -5.29
C GLU A 134 53.46 -0.36 -6.42
N GLU A 135 52.66 -1.37 -6.11
CA GLU A 135 51.73 -2.01 -7.02
C GLU A 135 50.63 -1.04 -7.49
N ALA A 136 50.05 -0.25 -6.58
CA ALA A 136 49.09 0.81 -6.94
C ALA A 136 49.72 1.86 -7.86
N ARG A 137 50.98 2.26 -7.61
CA ARG A 137 51.74 3.16 -8.50
C ARG A 137 51.98 2.56 -9.88
N ARG A 138 52.25 1.25 -9.96
CA ARG A 138 52.43 0.55 -11.25
C ARG A 138 51.13 0.52 -12.04
N LEU A 139 50.04 0.05 -11.43
CA LEU A 139 48.71 -0.04 -12.05
C LEU A 139 48.21 1.33 -12.54
N TYR A 140 48.37 2.35 -11.71
CA TYR A 140 48.02 3.73 -12.06
C TYR A 140 48.76 4.22 -13.31
N ARG A 141 50.10 4.06 -13.37
CA ARG A 141 50.90 4.49 -14.52
C ARG A 141 50.51 3.75 -15.80
N GLU A 142 50.20 2.46 -15.68
CA GLU A 142 49.79 1.64 -16.82
C GLU A 142 48.42 2.08 -17.35
N LEU A 143 47.44 2.27 -16.47
CA LEU A 143 46.09 2.72 -16.83
C LEU A 143 46.11 4.13 -17.41
N ALA A 144 46.80 5.07 -16.76
CA ALA A 144 46.92 6.45 -17.25
C ALA A 144 47.58 6.52 -18.63
N ARG A 145 48.57 5.66 -18.92
CA ARG A 145 49.20 5.59 -20.24
C ARG A 145 48.29 5.00 -21.32
N LYS A 146 47.44 4.03 -20.99
CA LYS A 146 46.55 3.36 -21.96
C LYS A 146 45.26 4.15 -22.22
N ALA A 147 44.72 4.78 -21.19
CA ALA A 147 43.42 5.44 -21.19
C ALA A 147 43.50 6.96 -21.31
N HIS A 148 44.66 7.54 -21.63
CA HIS A 148 44.79 8.99 -21.74
C HIS A 148 43.88 9.54 -22.86
N PRO A 149 43.09 10.61 -22.59
CA PRO A 149 42.17 11.20 -23.57
C PRO A 149 42.88 11.72 -24.84
N ASP A 150 44.10 12.27 -24.71
CA ASP A 150 44.90 12.75 -25.86
C ASP A 150 45.29 11.67 -26.89
N LEU A 151 45.04 10.38 -26.61
CA LEU A 151 45.32 9.28 -27.54
C LEU A 151 44.22 9.09 -28.59
N VAL A 152 43.12 9.83 -28.50
CA VAL A 152 41.96 9.74 -29.41
C VAL A 152 41.54 11.12 -29.89
N GLN A 153 40.92 11.17 -31.07
CA GLN A 153 40.40 12.42 -31.67
C GLN A 153 38.88 12.49 -31.68
N ASP A 154 38.20 11.36 -31.41
CA ASP A 154 36.75 11.31 -31.31
C ASP A 154 36.29 11.91 -29.96
N GLN A 155 35.37 12.87 -30.02
CA GLN A 155 34.96 13.62 -28.85
C GLN A 155 34.26 12.73 -27.79
N ALA A 156 33.44 11.77 -28.22
CA ALA A 156 32.72 10.89 -27.29
C ALA A 156 33.68 9.89 -26.60
N GLU A 157 34.65 9.35 -27.33
CA GLU A 157 35.69 8.50 -26.74
C GLU A 157 36.68 9.30 -25.89
N GLN A 158 36.91 10.59 -26.19
CA GLN A 158 37.71 11.48 -25.35
C GLN A 158 37.05 11.73 -23.99
N GLU A 159 35.75 12.06 -23.98
CA GLU A 159 34.96 12.25 -22.76
C GLU A 159 34.91 10.96 -21.91
N ARG A 160 34.67 9.80 -22.55
CA ARG A 160 34.68 8.50 -21.86
C ARG A 160 36.03 8.19 -21.20
N ARG A 161 37.14 8.49 -21.88
CA ARG A 161 38.50 8.31 -21.35
C ARG A 161 38.81 9.24 -20.21
N GLU A 162 38.34 10.49 -20.29
CA GLU A 162 38.48 11.47 -19.22
C GLU A 162 37.74 11.04 -17.95
N GLU A 163 36.51 10.55 -18.08
CA GLU A 163 35.72 10.01 -16.97
C GLU A 163 36.40 8.78 -16.34
N PHE A 164 36.86 7.84 -17.17
CA PHE A 164 37.60 6.66 -16.71
C PHE A 164 38.90 7.06 -15.97
N LEU A 165 39.67 8.00 -16.53
CA LEU A 165 40.91 8.47 -15.92
C LEU A 165 40.66 9.19 -14.59
N SER A 166 39.54 9.92 -14.46
CA SER A 166 39.11 10.51 -13.19
C SER A 166 38.88 9.46 -12.10
N ARG A 167 38.22 8.34 -12.41
CA ARG A 167 38.02 7.20 -11.49
C ARG A 167 39.34 6.55 -11.08
N VAL A 168 40.26 6.37 -12.03
CA VAL A 168 41.63 5.87 -11.77
C VAL A 168 42.42 6.81 -10.86
N ASN A 169 42.36 8.13 -11.10
CA ASN A 169 43.00 9.14 -10.26
C ASN A 169 42.46 9.11 -8.82
N ALA A 170 41.14 8.98 -8.66
CA ALA A 170 40.50 8.89 -7.34
C ALA A 170 40.89 7.61 -6.58
N ALA A 171 40.93 6.45 -7.26
CA ALA A 171 41.38 5.19 -6.68
C ALA A 171 42.85 5.29 -6.23
N TYR A 172 43.71 5.86 -7.06
CA TYR A 172 45.12 6.07 -6.74
C TYR A 172 45.33 7.05 -5.59
N ALA A 173 44.59 8.16 -5.52
CA ALA A 173 44.68 9.13 -4.43
C ALA A 173 44.30 8.52 -3.06
N ARG A 174 43.42 7.50 -3.07
CA ARG A 174 43.02 6.71 -1.88
C ARG A 174 43.94 5.52 -1.60
N GLY A 175 44.93 5.24 -2.47
CA GLY A 175 45.80 4.07 -2.36
C GLY A 175 45.07 2.74 -2.54
N ASP A 176 43.92 2.74 -3.22
CA ASP A 176 43.04 1.58 -3.39
C ASP A 176 43.53 0.67 -4.53
N GLU A 177 44.44 -0.23 -4.21
CA GLU A 177 45.03 -1.16 -5.16
C GLU A 177 44.02 -2.16 -5.74
N ALA A 178 43.01 -2.55 -4.95
CA ALA A 178 41.98 -3.47 -5.39
C ALA A 178 41.13 -2.85 -6.50
N LEU A 179 40.64 -1.63 -6.25
CA LEU A 179 39.87 -0.88 -7.24
C LEU A 179 40.69 -0.56 -8.50
N LEU A 180 42.00 -0.31 -8.38
CA LEU A 180 42.87 -0.12 -9.55
C LEU A 180 43.00 -1.39 -10.40
N ARG A 181 42.93 -2.60 -9.83
CA ARG A 181 42.91 -3.86 -10.61
C ARG A 181 41.57 -4.05 -11.31
N GLU A 182 40.47 -3.81 -10.62
CA GLU A 182 39.12 -3.88 -11.20
C GLU A 182 38.97 -2.93 -12.39
N LEU A 183 39.44 -1.68 -12.25
CA LEU A 183 39.46 -0.70 -13.34
C LEU A 183 40.33 -1.15 -14.51
N ALA A 184 41.42 -1.89 -14.25
CA ALA A 184 42.26 -2.43 -15.33
C ALA A 184 41.56 -3.55 -16.11
N GLU A 185 40.78 -4.39 -15.43
CA GLU A 185 39.94 -5.39 -16.06
C GLU A 185 38.78 -4.75 -16.85
N GLU A 186 38.14 -3.72 -16.30
CA GLU A 186 37.10 -2.93 -16.98
C GLU A 186 37.63 -2.30 -18.28
N TRP A 187 38.83 -1.70 -18.23
CA TRP A 187 39.47 -1.13 -19.42
C TRP A 187 39.77 -2.18 -20.49
N ALA A 188 40.18 -3.38 -20.07
CA ALA A 188 40.44 -4.50 -20.98
C ALA A 188 39.15 -5.08 -21.60
N ALA A 189 38.03 -5.04 -20.88
CA ALA A 189 36.72 -5.47 -21.37
C ALA A 189 36.15 -4.55 -22.45
N GLY A 190 36.54 -3.27 -22.47
CA GLY A 190 36.11 -2.29 -23.47
C GLY A 190 34.73 -1.67 -23.16
N PRO A 191 34.23 -0.75 -24.00
CA PRO A 191 32.95 -0.08 -23.77
C PRO A 191 31.79 -1.09 -23.81
N VAL A 192 30.92 -1.03 -22.81
CA VAL A 192 29.63 -1.72 -22.85
C VAL A 192 28.82 -1.13 -24.01
N PRO A 193 28.25 -1.95 -24.92
CA PRO A 193 27.42 -1.45 -26.00
C PRO A 193 26.30 -0.55 -25.45
N PRO A 194 25.95 0.55 -26.12
CA PRO A 194 24.88 1.42 -25.65
C PRO A 194 23.61 0.60 -25.46
N GLU A 195 23.01 0.72 -24.27
CA GLU A 195 21.78 0.01 -23.93
C GLU A 195 20.73 0.28 -25.02
N ARG A 196 20.19 -0.81 -25.58
CA ARG A 196 19.13 -0.70 -26.57
C ARG A 196 17.91 -0.08 -25.89
N ARG A 197 17.58 1.15 -26.27
CA ARG A 197 16.34 1.79 -25.85
C ARG A 197 15.16 0.96 -26.34
N PRO A 198 14.13 0.74 -25.51
CA PRO A 198 12.93 0.05 -25.94
C PRO A 198 12.31 0.79 -27.13
N SER A 199 11.81 0.01 -28.08
CA SER A 199 11.02 0.51 -29.19
C SER A 199 9.68 1.03 -28.70
N ARG A 200 9.05 1.90 -29.50
CA ARG A 200 7.73 2.45 -29.20
C ARG A 200 6.68 1.36 -28.93
N ALA A 201 6.73 0.26 -29.68
CA ALA A 201 5.83 -0.87 -29.47
C ALA A 201 6.08 -1.58 -28.13
N GLU A 202 7.36 -1.78 -27.74
CA GLU A 202 7.73 -2.37 -26.46
C GLU A 202 7.25 -1.50 -25.28
N GLU A 203 7.38 -0.17 -25.38
CA GLU A 203 6.83 0.77 -24.38
C GLU A 203 5.30 0.62 -24.23
N LEU A 204 4.58 0.51 -25.34
CA LEU A 204 3.12 0.40 -25.33
C LEU A 204 2.66 -0.96 -24.76
N TYR A 205 3.39 -2.04 -25.04
CA TYR A 205 3.11 -3.34 -24.43
C TYR A 205 3.36 -3.34 -22.92
N ALA A 206 4.50 -2.79 -22.48
CA ALA A 206 4.79 -2.64 -21.05
C ALA A 206 3.73 -1.78 -20.35
N ARG A 207 3.22 -0.74 -21.03
CA ARG A 207 2.12 0.07 -20.52
C ARG A 207 0.82 -0.73 -20.38
N LEU A 208 0.47 -1.57 -21.35
CA LEU A 208 -0.71 -2.44 -21.27
C LEU A 208 -0.60 -3.46 -20.13
N GLU A 209 0.58 -4.05 -19.95
CA GLU A 209 0.86 -4.99 -18.85
C GLU A 209 0.64 -4.28 -17.50
N TRP A 210 1.24 -3.11 -17.31
CA TRP A 210 1.04 -2.30 -16.10
C TRP A 210 -0.44 -1.95 -15.86
N LEU A 211 -1.19 -1.59 -16.92
CA LEU A 211 -2.62 -1.31 -16.80
C LEU A 211 -3.41 -2.54 -16.38
N SER A 212 -3.04 -3.72 -16.87
CA SER A 212 -3.65 -5.00 -16.50
C SER A 212 -3.39 -5.33 -15.03
N GLU A 213 -2.14 -5.24 -14.58
CA GLU A 213 -1.78 -5.47 -13.19
C GLU A 213 -2.50 -4.50 -12.24
N ARG A 214 -2.55 -3.21 -12.57
CA ARG A 214 -3.27 -2.21 -11.78
C ARG A 214 -4.76 -2.53 -11.70
N LYS A 215 -5.37 -2.96 -12.82
CA LYS A 215 -6.78 -3.39 -12.85
C LYS A 215 -7.02 -4.59 -11.94
N GLU A 216 -6.15 -5.59 -11.96
CA GLU A 216 -6.27 -6.79 -11.12
C GLU A 216 -6.21 -6.44 -9.64
N LEU A 217 -5.29 -5.56 -9.24
CA LEU A 217 -5.23 -5.05 -7.86
C LEU A 217 -6.51 -4.31 -7.45
N LEU A 218 -7.02 -3.42 -8.30
CA LEU A 218 -8.29 -2.72 -8.03
C LEU A 218 -9.47 -3.68 -7.97
N ALA A 219 -9.47 -4.76 -8.76
CA ALA A 219 -10.51 -5.78 -8.72
C ALA A 219 -10.52 -6.56 -7.41
N LEU A 220 -9.34 -6.81 -6.82
CA LEU A 220 -9.25 -7.41 -5.48
C LEU A 220 -9.86 -6.48 -4.42
N VAL A 221 -9.50 -5.19 -4.43
CA VAL A 221 -10.05 -4.19 -3.50
C VAL A 221 -11.57 -4.08 -3.66
N ALA A 222 -12.08 -4.00 -4.89
CA ALA A 222 -13.51 -3.94 -5.16
C ALA A 222 -14.23 -5.17 -4.58
N LYS A 223 -13.67 -6.37 -4.78
CA LYS A 223 -14.22 -7.61 -4.26
C LYS A 223 -14.21 -7.66 -2.73
N GLU A 224 -13.18 -7.14 -2.08
CA GLU A 224 -13.14 -7.05 -0.61
C GLU A 224 -14.23 -6.12 -0.08
N LEU A 225 -14.40 -4.95 -0.70
CA LEU A 225 -15.47 -4.01 -0.36
C LEU A 225 -16.84 -4.65 -0.55
N GLU A 226 -17.09 -5.29 -1.68
CA GLU A 226 -18.37 -5.96 -1.99
C GLU A 226 -18.70 -7.10 -1.02
N ASN A 227 -17.69 -7.85 -0.54
CA ASN A 227 -17.91 -8.93 0.42
C ASN A 227 -18.05 -8.44 1.86
N GLY A 228 -17.88 -7.14 2.11
CA GLY A 228 -18.02 -6.55 3.44
C GLY A 228 -19.46 -6.61 3.99
N PRO A 229 -19.65 -6.67 5.32
CA PRO A 229 -20.97 -6.66 5.94
C PRO A 229 -21.82 -5.43 5.58
N ILE A 230 -21.19 -4.24 5.54
CA ILE A 230 -21.86 -2.99 5.16
C ILE A 230 -22.34 -3.02 3.70
N ALA A 231 -21.50 -3.52 2.78
CA ALA A 231 -21.93 -3.73 1.40
C ALA A 231 -23.08 -4.74 1.31
N GLY A 232 -23.13 -5.73 2.21
CA GLY A 232 -24.27 -6.62 2.39
C GLY A 232 -25.56 -5.86 2.75
N LEU A 233 -25.49 -4.91 3.69
CA LEU A 233 -26.64 -4.07 4.06
C LEU A 233 -27.09 -3.16 2.91
N LEU A 234 -26.16 -2.50 2.23
CA LEU A 234 -26.46 -1.68 1.04
C LEU A 234 -27.16 -2.48 -0.06
N ARG A 235 -26.79 -3.76 -0.24
CA ARG A 235 -27.48 -4.65 -1.20
C ARG A 235 -28.89 -5.06 -0.79
N LEU A 236 -29.20 -5.07 0.51
CA LEU A 236 -30.54 -5.44 0.98
C LEU A 236 -31.56 -4.33 0.71
N ALA A 237 -31.12 -3.07 0.76
CA ALA A 237 -31.95 -1.91 0.48
C ALA A 237 -31.19 -0.90 -0.41
N PRO A 238 -30.99 -1.19 -1.71
CA PRO A 238 -30.20 -0.33 -2.59
C PRO A 238 -30.84 1.04 -2.86
N ASP A 239 -32.18 1.12 -2.80
CA ASP A 239 -32.92 2.35 -3.08
C ASP A 239 -33.10 3.23 -1.83
N ASP A 240 -33.12 2.63 -0.65
CA ASP A 240 -33.27 3.34 0.63
C ASP A 240 -32.48 2.66 1.77
N PRO A 241 -31.14 2.77 1.78
CA PRO A 241 -30.32 2.22 2.84
C PRO A 241 -30.59 2.87 4.20
N ASP A 242 -30.91 4.17 4.21
CA ASP A 242 -31.13 4.94 5.43
C ASP A 242 -32.41 4.49 6.15
N GLY A 243 -33.48 4.23 5.38
CA GLY A 243 -34.71 3.64 5.89
C GLY A 243 -34.50 2.25 6.49
N LEU A 244 -33.66 1.41 5.87
CA LEU A 244 -33.30 0.11 6.44
C LEU A 244 -32.61 0.25 7.81
N LEU A 245 -31.73 1.23 7.99
CA LEU A 245 -31.12 1.50 9.29
C LEU A 245 -32.14 1.95 10.33
N GLU A 246 -33.17 2.70 9.93
CA GLU A 246 -34.25 3.13 10.82
C GLU A 246 -35.09 1.94 11.29
N GLU A 247 -35.47 1.04 10.37
CA GLU A 247 -36.20 -0.19 10.73
C GLU A 247 -35.40 -1.06 11.71
N ILE A 248 -34.09 -1.20 11.50
CA ILE A 248 -33.22 -1.94 12.43
C ILE A 248 -33.15 -1.22 13.77
N ALA A 249 -33.01 0.11 13.78
CA ALA A 249 -32.96 0.90 15.01
C ALA A 249 -34.25 0.76 15.83
N GLU A 250 -35.42 0.80 15.19
CA GLU A 250 -36.72 0.61 15.84
C GLU A 250 -36.82 -0.76 16.50
N ARG A 251 -36.39 -1.81 15.80
CA ARG A 251 -36.36 -3.18 16.35
C ARG A 251 -35.43 -3.28 17.56
N LEU A 252 -34.23 -2.70 17.48
CA LEU A 252 -33.29 -2.70 18.61
C LEU A 252 -33.83 -1.90 19.80
N GLN A 253 -34.58 -0.82 19.58
CA GLN A 253 -35.23 -0.07 20.66
C GLN A 253 -36.34 -0.87 21.35
N GLN A 254 -37.08 -1.69 20.60
CA GLN A 254 -38.04 -2.64 21.18
C GLN A 254 -37.30 -3.66 22.07
N ASP A 255 -36.22 -4.25 21.56
CA ASP A 255 -35.38 -5.20 22.30
C ASP A 255 -34.80 -4.59 23.60
N VAL A 256 -34.41 -3.31 23.57
CA VAL A 256 -33.98 -2.54 24.76
C VAL A 256 -35.13 -2.42 25.76
N THR A 257 -36.31 -2.04 25.30
CA THR A 257 -37.50 -1.84 26.15
C THR A 257 -37.91 -3.14 26.84
N GLU A 258 -37.89 -4.25 26.11
CA GLU A 258 -38.20 -5.58 26.66
C GLU A 258 -37.22 -5.99 27.77
N ARG A 259 -35.92 -5.77 27.56
CA ARG A 259 -34.87 -6.04 28.55
C ARG A 259 -34.96 -5.14 29.77
N GLU A 260 -35.28 -3.86 29.59
CA GLU A 260 -35.51 -2.94 30.71
C GLU A 260 -36.69 -3.38 31.58
N ALA A 261 -37.77 -3.88 30.96
CA ALA A 261 -38.91 -4.46 31.66
C ALA A 261 -38.52 -5.76 32.40
N GLU A 262 -37.76 -6.66 31.77
CA GLU A 262 -37.25 -7.87 32.42
C GLU A 262 -36.39 -7.54 33.64
N LEU A 263 -35.41 -6.64 33.48
CA LEU A 263 -34.55 -6.20 34.58
C LEU A 263 -35.36 -5.60 35.72
N THR A 264 -36.35 -4.76 35.41
CA THR A 264 -37.22 -4.15 36.42
C THR A 264 -38.03 -5.22 37.16
N ALA A 265 -38.59 -6.20 36.45
CA ALA A 265 -39.31 -7.31 37.07
C ALA A 265 -38.41 -8.16 37.99
N LEU A 266 -37.14 -8.36 37.60
CA LEU A 266 -36.17 -9.06 38.45
C LEU A 266 -35.84 -8.29 39.72
N LEU A 267 -35.74 -6.97 39.64
CA LEU A 267 -35.38 -6.10 40.78
C LEU A 267 -36.56 -5.80 41.73
N THR A 268 -37.80 -5.89 41.26
CA THR A 268 -39.01 -5.53 42.04
C THR A 268 -39.72 -6.71 42.70
N GLN A 269 -39.43 -7.94 42.29
CA GLN A 269 -39.92 -9.13 42.97
C GLN A 269 -39.05 -9.44 44.20
N GLU A 270 -39.30 -8.69 45.29
CA GLU A 270 -38.81 -9.02 46.65
C GLU A 270 -39.60 -10.19 47.28
#